data_AF-A0A4Z0Q0E8-F1
#
_entry.id   AF-A0A4Z0Q0E8-F1
#
_cell.length_a   1.000
_cell.length_b   1.000
_cell.length_c   1.000
_cell.angle_alpha   90.00
_cell.angle_beta   90.00
_cell.angle_gamma   90.00
#
_symmetry.space_group_name_H-M   'P 1'
#
loop_
_entity.id
_entity.type
_entity.pdbx_description
1 polymer ?
#
loop_
_entity_poly.entity_id
_entity_poly.type
_entity_poly.pdbx_seq_one_letter_code
_entity_poly.pdbx_strand_id
1 'polypeptide(L)'
;MSILATASIISPALVLLPSHMLARTACEFWLSNPLLVAKYPTLVAERAEQYPGWGIDEQKRLATRLQTKRDDLKHLTPVPAESIHFSELLEVLEAHEVLIDPRNEWQQARQLAMSCHPAEREWLLHHFRTVLKARSAEMEAHDSQDPDEYDEAA
;
A
#
# COMPACT_ATOMS: atom_id res chain seq x y z
N MET A 1 7.21 -20.95 5.06
CA MET A 1 6.95 -19.69 4.33
C MET A 1 5.61 -19.18 4.80
N SER A 2 5.45 -17.88 5.05
CA SER A 2 4.15 -17.32 5.47
C SER A 2 3.13 -17.40 4.34
N ILE A 3 1.92 -17.89 4.60
CA ILE A 3 0.81 -18.01 3.62
C ILE A 3 0.52 -16.65 2.97
N LEU A 4 0.55 -15.57 3.76
CA LEU A 4 0.39 -14.20 3.28
C LEU A 4 1.52 -13.76 2.34
N ALA A 5 2.76 -14.21 2.58
CA ALA A 5 3.89 -13.93 1.69
C ALA A 5 3.74 -14.67 0.35
N THR A 6 3.07 -15.82 0.30
CA THR A 6 2.79 -16.54 -0.94
C THR A 6 1.56 -15.98 -1.67
N ALA A 7 0.49 -15.65 -0.94
CA ALA A 7 -0.73 -15.08 -1.51
C ALA A 7 -0.52 -13.66 -2.08
N SER A 8 0.34 -12.84 -1.44
CA SER A 8 0.68 -11.50 -1.93
C SER A 8 1.49 -11.49 -3.23
N ILE A 9 2.12 -12.60 -3.63
CA ILE A 9 2.78 -12.75 -4.95
C ILE A 9 1.73 -12.80 -6.07
N ILE A 10 0.52 -13.28 -5.76
CA ILE A 10 -0.54 -13.56 -6.73
C ILE A 10 -1.62 -12.48 -6.68
N SER A 11 -1.89 -11.89 -5.51
CA SER A 11 -2.95 -10.89 -5.30
C SER A 11 -2.39 -9.50 -4.95
N PRO A 12 -2.49 -8.51 -5.85
CA PRO A 12 -2.05 -7.13 -5.58
C PRO A 12 -2.77 -6.48 -4.40
N ALA A 13 -4.00 -6.90 -4.08
CA ALA A 13 -4.79 -6.38 -2.97
C ALA A 13 -4.18 -6.71 -1.59
N LEU A 14 -3.27 -7.70 -1.52
CA LEU A 14 -2.60 -8.10 -0.29
C LEU A 14 -1.24 -7.42 -0.10
N VAL A 15 -0.80 -6.55 -1.03
CA VAL A 15 0.52 -5.93 -0.98
C VAL A 15 0.48 -4.60 -0.24
N LEU A 16 1.10 -4.56 0.95
CA LEU A 16 1.11 -3.36 1.80
C LEU A 16 2.07 -2.29 1.27
N LEU A 17 3.25 -2.70 0.80
CA LEU A 17 4.33 -1.78 0.43
C LEU A 17 4.38 -1.53 -1.07
N PRO A 18 4.44 -0.27 -1.53
CA PRO A 18 4.58 0.05 -2.96
C PRO A 18 5.83 -0.55 -3.61
N SER A 19 6.92 -0.75 -2.86
CA SER A 19 8.15 -1.39 -3.33
C SER A 19 7.97 -2.86 -3.71
N HIS A 20 6.92 -3.51 -3.21
CA HIS A 20 6.60 -4.91 -3.49
C HIS A 20 5.45 -5.07 -4.50
N MET A 21 4.81 -3.97 -4.92
CA MET A 21 3.70 -4.00 -5.86
C MET A 21 4.19 -4.38 -7.27
N LEU A 22 3.29 -5.03 -8.04
CA LEU A 22 3.47 -5.12 -9.48
C LEU A 22 3.53 -3.72 -10.10
N ALA A 23 4.29 -3.57 -11.19
CA ALA A 23 4.56 -2.26 -11.80
C ALA A 23 3.27 -1.45 -12.08
N ARG A 24 2.23 -2.12 -12.58
CA ARG A 24 0.92 -1.54 -12.83
C ARG A 24 0.28 -0.98 -11.55
N THR A 25 0.21 -1.79 -10.49
CA THR A 25 -0.37 -1.41 -9.20
C THR A 25 0.43 -0.30 -8.52
N ALA A 26 1.76 -0.31 -8.66
CA ALA A 26 2.61 0.77 -8.18
C ALA A 26 2.29 2.11 -8.89
N CYS A 27 2.04 2.08 -10.21
CA CYS A 27 1.58 3.27 -10.95
C CYS A 27 0.23 3.76 -10.42
N GLU A 28 -0.75 2.86 -10.24
CA GLU A 28 -2.08 3.19 -9.71
C GLU A 28 -1.98 3.86 -8.33
N PHE A 29 -1.21 3.25 -7.44
CA PHE A 29 -0.92 3.78 -6.12
C PHE A 29 -0.35 5.20 -6.22
N TRP A 30 0.76 5.41 -6.92
CA TRP A 30 1.39 6.73 -6.97
C TRP A 30 0.59 7.78 -7.74
N LEU A 31 -0.16 7.41 -8.78
CA LEU A 31 -1.02 8.35 -9.52
C LEU A 31 -2.19 8.85 -8.68
N SER A 32 -2.63 8.06 -7.69
CA SER A 32 -3.67 8.47 -6.73
C SER A 32 -3.14 9.36 -5.59
N ASN A 33 -1.83 9.64 -5.54
CA ASN A 33 -1.22 10.41 -4.46
C ASN A 33 -1.74 11.87 -4.41
N PRO A 34 -2.23 12.36 -3.27
CA PRO A 34 -2.82 13.69 -3.16
C PRO A 34 -1.88 14.84 -3.56
N LEU A 35 -0.58 14.74 -3.29
CA LEU A 35 0.37 15.80 -3.66
C LEU A 35 0.53 15.89 -5.17
N LEU A 36 0.63 14.74 -5.84
CA LEU A 36 0.77 14.66 -7.29
C LEU A 36 -0.51 15.13 -7.98
N VAL A 37 -1.68 14.70 -7.49
CA VAL A 37 -2.99 15.12 -8.00
C VAL A 37 -3.18 16.63 -7.86
N ALA A 38 -2.86 17.20 -6.69
CA ALA A 38 -3.01 18.63 -6.45
C ALA A 38 -2.06 19.47 -7.31
N LYS A 39 -0.81 19.02 -7.49
CA LYS A 39 0.21 19.80 -8.22
C LYS A 39 0.11 19.64 -9.74
N TYR A 40 -0.18 18.43 -10.22
CA TYR A 40 -0.09 18.06 -11.63
C TYR A 40 -1.36 17.33 -12.14
N PRO A 41 -2.57 17.89 -11.95
CA PRO A 41 -3.82 17.18 -12.20
C PRO A 41 -3.94 16.67 -13.65
N THR A 42 -3.61 17.52 -14.64
CA THR A 42 -3.67 17.16 -16.07
C THR A 42 -2.69 16.04 -16.41
N LEU A 43 -1.44 16.15 -15.97
CA LEU A 43 -0.43 15.13 -16.25
C LEU A 43 -0.75 13.80 -15.56
N VAL A 44 -1.30 13.84 -14.34
CA VAL A 44 -1.75 12.62 -13.65
C VAL A 44 -2.87 11.94 -14.44
N ALA A 45 -3.86 12.70 -14.90
CA ALA A 45 -4.96 12.15 -15.72
C ALA A 45 -4.44 11.53 -17.03
N GLU A 46 -3.60 12.25 -17.78
CA GLU A 46 -2.99 11.73 -19.01
C GLU A 46 -2.20 10.44 -18.75
N ARG A 47 -1.43 10.39 -17.66
CA ARG A 47 -0.64 9.21 -17.33
C ARG A 47 -1.51 8.05 -16.91
N ALA A 48 -2.60 8.29 -16.18
CA ALA A 48 -3.58 7.27 -15.78
C ALA A 48 -4.23 6.58 -17.00
N GLU A 49 -4.45 7.31 -18.09
CA GLU A 49 -4.99 6.74 -19.34
C GLU A 49 -3.94 5.93 -20.11
N GLN A 50 -2.67 6.34 -20.07
CA GLN A 50 -1.62 5.79 -20.93
C GLN A 50 -0.88 4.59 -20.34
N TYR A 51 -0.57 4.62 -19.03
CA TYR A 51 0.27 3.59 -18.41
C TYR A 51 -0.22 2.14 -18.58
N PRO A 52 -1.54 1.84 -18.68
CA PRO A 52 -1.98 0.46 -18.86
C PRO A 52 -1.55 -0.15 -20.19
N GLY A 53 -1.31 0.69 -21.21
CA GLY A 53 -0.83 0.26 -22.53
C GLY A 53 0.70 0.15 -22.64
N TRP A 54 1.44 0.52 -21.60
CA TRP A 54 2.91 0.51 -21.60
C TRP A 54 3.50 -0.83 -21.18
N GLY A 55 4.74 -1.08 -21.58
CA GLY A 55 5.49 -2.25 -21.13
C GLY A 55 5.82 -2.19 -19.63
N ILE A 56 6.11 -3.34 -19.02
CA ILE A 56 6.42 -3.46 -17.58
C ILE A 56 7.58 -2.54 -17.18
N ASP A 57 8.64 -2.46 -17.98
CA ASP A 57 9.81 -1.62 -17.69
C ASP A 57 9.51 -0.12 -17.76
N GLU A 58 8.55 0.28 -18.58
CA GLU A 58 8.09 1.67 -18.67
C GLU A 58 7.19 2.02 -17.48
N GLN A 59 6.32 1.09 -17.07
CA GLN A 59 5.51 1.24 -15.86
C GLN A 59 6.40 1.36 -14.62
N LYS A 60 7.43 0.51 -14.47
CA LYS A 60 8.41 0.63 -13.37
C LYS A 60 9.08 2.01 -13.36
N ARG A 61 9.54 2.47 -14.52
CA ARG A 61 10.15 3.81 -14.67
C ARG A 61 9.18 4.93 -14.31
N LEU A 62 7.90 4.80 -14.67
CA LEU A 62 6.87 5.75 -14.29
C LEU A 62 6.68 5.77 -12.76
N ALA A 63 6.48 4.60 -12.14
CA ALA A 63 6.30 4.50 -10.69
C ALA A 63 7.47 5.13 -9.92
N THR A 64 8.72 4.86 -10.31
CA THR A 64 9.90 5.51 -9.71
C THR A 64 9.86 7.03 -9.90
N ARG A 65 9.55 7.52 -11.10
CA ARG A 65 9.47 8.97 -11.37
C ARG A 65 8.38 9.65 -10.53
N LEU A 66 7.22 9.01 -10.37
CA LEU A 66 6.13 9.53 -9.55
C LEU A 66 6.55 9.60 -8.08
N GLN A 67 7.16 8.55 -7.55
CA GLN A 67 7.71 8.54 -6.19
C GLN A 67 8.72 9.67 -5.98
N THR A 68 9.70 9.82 -6.89
CA THR A 68 10.67 10.92 -6.82
C THR A 68 9.98 12.29 -6.84
N LYS A 69 8.97 12.48 -7.70
CA LYS A 69 8.24 13.75 -7.75
C LYS A 69 7.43 14.02 -6.50
N ARG A 70 6.82 12.99 -5.90
CA ARG A 70 6.17 13.09 -4.59
C ARG A 70 7.17 13.52 -3.52
N ASP A 71 8.37 12.93 -3.51
CA ASP A 71 9.42 13.30 -2.56
C ASP A 71 9.94 14.73 -2.76
N ASP A 72 9.98 15.24 -4.00
CA ASP A 72 10.26 16.66 -4.27
C ASP A 72 9.14 17.56 -3.68
N LEU A 73 7.87 17.15 -3.83
CA LEU A 73 6.71 17.97 -3.43
C LEU A 73 6.45 18.03 -1.93
N LYS A 74 6.79 16.98 -1.17
CA LYS A 74 6.51 16.93 0.28
C LYS A 74 7.16 18.07 1.07
N HIS A 75 8.26 18.63 0.56
CA HIS A 75 8.97 19.75 1.18
C HIS A 75 8.48 21.12 0.71
N LEU A 76 7.69 21.17 -0.37
CA LEU A 76 7.24 22.40 -1.02
C LEU A 76 5.75 22.67 -0.79
N THR A 77 5.00 21.66 -0.35
CA THR A 77 3.55 21.74 -0.19
C THR A 77 3.22 22.28 1.21
N PRO A 78 2.35 23.28 1.34
CA PRO A 78 1.87 23.73 2.64
C PRO A 78 1.14 22.60 3.40
N VAL A 79 1.35 22.55 4.72
CA VAL A 79 0.64 21.61 5.58
C VAL A 79 -0.82 22.07 5.73
N PRO A 80 -1.82 21.21 5.42
CA PRO A 80 -3.23 21.54 5.64
C PRO A 80 -3.52 21.68 7.14
N ALA A 81 -4.41 22.62 7.48
CA ALA A 81 -4.78 22.92 8.86
C ALA A 81 -5.45 21.72 9.56
N GLU A 82 -6.26 20.98 8.80
CA GLU A 82 -6.92 19.76 9.23
C GLU A 82 -6.24 18.58 8.52
N SER A 83 -5.51 17.77 9.28
CA SER A 83 -4.93 16.52 8.77
C SER A 83 -5.00 15.45 9.84
N ILE A 84 -5.20 14.22 9.39
CA ILE A 84 -5.12 13.03 10.23
C ILE A 84 -3.81 13.05 11.00
N HIS A 85 -3.86 12.67 12.29
CA HIS A 85 -2.66 12.66 13.10
C HIS A 85 -1.77 11.48 12.70
N PHE A 86 -0.44 11.65 12.76
CA PHE A 86 0.49 10.57 12.42
C PHE A 86 0.29 9.32 13.30
N SER A 87 -0.15 9.48 14.55
CA SER A 87 -0.43 8.34 15.44
C SER A 87 -1.48 7.40 14.87
N GLU A 88 -2.48 7.89 14.13
CA GLU A 88 -3.52 7.03 13.54
C GLU A 88 -2.96 6.04 12.51
N LEU A 89 -1.92 6.43 11.77
CA LEU A 89 -1.22 5.52 10.85
C LEU A 89 -0.49 4.42 11.63
N LEU A 90 0.16 4.78 12.74
CA LEU A 90 0.87 3.82 13.57
C LEU A 90 -0.09 2.87 14.29
N GLU A 91 -1.18 3.39 14.85
CA GLU A 91 -2.21 2.60 15.53
C GLU A 91 -2.81 1.54 14.59
N VAL A 92 -3.05 1.87 13.32
CA VAL A 92 -3.54 0.89 12.34
C VAL A 92 -2.51 -0.21 12.08
N LEU A 93 -1.22 0.14 11.97
CA LEU A 93 -0.17 -0.86 11.82
C LEU A 93 -0.10 -1.74 13.08
N GLU A 94 -0.03 -1.14 14.27
CA GLU A 94 0.10 -1.83 15.57
C GLU A 94 -1.08 -2.74 15.87
N ALA A 95 -2.30 -2.33 15.56
CA ALA A 95 -3.49 -3.17 15.68
C ALA A 95 -3.46 -4.43 14.80
N HIS A 96 -2.64 -4.44 13.73
CA HIS A 96 -2.55 -5.55 12.77
C HIS A 96 -1.12 -6.09 12.65
N GLU A 97 -0.28 -5.95 13.68
CA GLU A 97 1.13 -6.41 13.65
C GLU A 97 1.24 -7.88 13.23
N VAL A 98 0.31 -8.74 13.66
CA VAL A 98 0.27 -10.17 13.30
C VAL A 98 0.09 -10.44 11.79
N LEU A 99 -0.47 -9.48 11.04
CA LEU A 99 -0.72 -9.57 9.60
C LEU A 99 0.43 -9.00 8.75
N ILE A 100 1.47 -8.45 9.41
CA ILE A 100 2.59 -7.75 8.77
C ILE A 100 3.85 -8.53 9.08
N ASP A 101 4.72 -8.76 8.07
CA ASP A 101 5.99 -9.43 8.35
C ASP A 101 6.83 -8.58 9.32
N PRO A 102 7.11 -9.08 10.54
CA PRO A 102 7.71 -8.29 11.61
C PRO A 102 9.18 -7.92 11.34
N ARG A 103 9.89 -8.64 10.45
CA ARG A 103 11.33 -8.42 10.26
C ARG A 103 11.66 -7.36 9.23
N ASN A 104 10.80 -7.14 8.24
CA ASN A 104 11.14 -6.25 7.12
C ASN A 104 9.97 -5.37 6.68
N GLU A 105 8.77 -5.94 6.55
CA GLU A 105 7.61 -5.19 6.06
C GLU A 105 7.13 -4.16 7.09
N TRP A 106 7.13 -4.54 8.36
CA TRP A 106 6.80 -3.66 9.48
C TRP A 106 7.65 -2.38 9.51
N GLN A 107 8.98 -2.55 9.46
CA GLN A 107 9.91 -1.43 9.51
C GLN A 107 9.73 -0.50 8.29
N GLN A 108 9.56 -1.07 7.10
CA GLN A 108 9.35 -0.30 5.88
C GLN A 108 7.99 0.42 5.88
N ALA A 109 6.92 -0.19 6.40
CA ALA A 109 5.61 0.44 6.53
C ALA A 109 5.67 1.64 7.48
N ARG A 110 6.35 1.50 8.63
CA ARG A 110 6.61 2.62 9.56
C ARG A 110 7.42 3.73 8.90
N GLN A 111 8.46 3.41 8.15
CA GLN A 111 9.24 4.41 7.41
C GLN A 111 8.41 5.15 6.35
N LEU A 112 7.53 4.44 5.64
CA LEU A 112 6.61 5.06 4.69
C LEU A 112 5.65 6.03 5.39
N ALA A 113 5.08 5.63 6.54
CA ALA A 113 4.22 6.50 7.36
C ALA A 113 4.97 7.72 7.91
N MET A 114 6.21 7.55 8.38
CA MET A 114 7.03 8.64 8.93
C MET A 114 7.47 9.64 7.85
N SER A 115 7.65 9.18 6.61
CA SER A 115 8.12 10.03 5.51
C SER A 115 6.99 10.71 4.73
N CYS A 116 5.72 10.40 5.03
CA CYS A 116 4.58 10.99 4.33
C CYS A 116 4.28 12.42 4.83
N HIS A 117 3.89 13.28 3.89
CA HIS A 117 3.39 14.62 4.18
C HIS A 117 2.01 14.53 4.86
N PRO A 118 1.63 15.48 5.73
CA PRO A 118 0.31 15.48 6.38
C PRO A 118 -0.89 15.36 5.42
N ALA A 119 -0.80 15.96 4.23
CA ALA A 119 -1.83 15.86 3.19
C ALA A 119 -1.96 14.45 2.56
N GLU A 120 -1.01 13.55 2.77
CA GLU A 120 -1.02 12.18 2.25
C GLU A 120 -1.57 11.17 3.27
N ARG A 121 -1.72 11.57 4.54
CA ARG A 121 -1.97 10.63 5.64
C ARG A 121 -3.28 9.87 5.50
N GLU A 122 -4.35 10.56 5.09
CA GLU A 122 -5.65 9.92 4.88
C GLU A 122 -5.62 8.90 3.74
N TRP A 123 -4.97 9.25 2.63
CA TRP A 123 -4.77 8.36 1.51
C TRP A 123 -3.95 7.11 1.91
N LEU A 124 -2.84 7.31 2.65
CA LEU A 124 -2.01 6.20 3.10
C LEU A 124 -2.72 5.32 4.15
N LEU A 125 -3.50 5.94 5.05
CA LEU A 125 -4.30 5.24 6.05
C LEU A 125 -5.37 4.37 5.39
N HIS A 126 -6.04 4.90 4.37
CA HIS A 126 -7.01 4.16 3.58
C HIS A 126 -6.38 2.94 2.89
N HIS A 127 -5.19 3.11 2.30
CA HIS A 127 -4.42 2.02 1.70
C HIS A 127 -4.10 0.93 2.74
N PHE A 128 -3.52 1.30 3.88
CA PHE A 128 -3.20 0.35 4.95
C PHE A 128 -4.44 -0.41 5.45
N ARG A 129 -5.54 0.30 5.75
CA ARG A 129 -6.79 -0.34 6.19
C ARG A 129 -7.33 -1.31 5.15
N THR A 130 -7.30 -0.95 3.87
CA THR A 130 -7.79 -1.80 2.79
C THR A 130 -6.98 -3.08 2.67
N VAL A 131 -5.65 -2.97 2.64
CA VAL A 131 -4.77 -4.14 2.51
C VAL A 131 -4.85 -5.04 3.74
N LEU A 132 -4.81 -4.46 4.95
CA LEU A 132 -4.84 -5.24 6.20
C LEU A 132 -6.18 -5.95 6.38
N LYS A 133 -7.29 -5.30 6.02
CA LYS A 133 -8.60 -5.95 5.98
C LYS A 133 -8.64 -7.12 5.00
N ALA A 134 -8.06 -6.96 3.81
CA ALA A 134 -7.97 -8.03 2.82
C ALA A 134 -7.12 -9.21 3.33
N ARG A 135 -6.00 -8.93 4.00
CA ARG A 135 -5.15 -9.96 4.63
C ARG A 135 -5.86 -10.71 5.77
N SER A 136 -6.62 -10.00 6.60
CA SER A 136 -7.43 -10.62 7.66
C SER A 136 -8.44 -11.60 7.07
N ALA A 137 -9.18 -11.17 6.04
CA ALA A 137 -10.17 -12.00 5.36
C ALA A 137 -9.54 -13.25 4.70
N GLU A 138 -8.34 -13.11 4.12
CA GLU A 138 -7.62 -14.24 3.53
C GLU A 138 -7.16 -15.26 4.60
N MET A 139 -6.70 -14.78 5.77
CA MET A 139 -6.35 -15.66 6.88
C MET A 139 -7.57 -16.38 7.45
N GLU A 140 -8.67 -15.68 7.67
CA GLU A 140 -9.93 -16.27 8.14
C GLU A 140 -10.47 -17.33 7.16
N ALA A 141 -10.38 -17.07 5.85
CA ALA A 141 -10.78 -18.02 4.83
C ALA A 141 -9.93 -19.30 4.86
N HIS A 142 -8.62 -19.17 5.07
CA HIS A 142 -7.71 -20.32 5.20
C HIS A 142 -7.98 -21.12 6.48
N ASP A 143 -8.18 -20.46 7.63
CA ASP A 143 -8.47 -21.12 8.90
C ASP A 143 -9.83 -21.85 8.86
N SER A 144 -10.81 -21.32 8.11
CA SER A 144 -12.12 -21.95 7.89
C SER A 144 -12.11 -23.14 6.93
N GLN A 145 -11.02 -23.35 6.17
CA GLN A 145 -10.80 -24.52 5.31
C GLN A 145 -10.00 -25.64 6.00
N ASP A 146 -9.48 -25.37 7.21
CA ASP A 146 -8.79 -26.33 8.09
C ASP A 146 -9.66 -26.98 9.22
N PRO A 147 -11.01 -27.05 9.16
CA PRO A 147 -11.78 -27.92 10.04
C PRO A 147 -12.16 -29.22 9.30
N ASP A 148 -11.50 -30.33 9.68
CA ASP A 148 -12.00 -31.71 9.73
C ASP A 148 -10.92 -32.77 9.41
N GLU A 149 -9.85 -32.84 10.22
CA GLU A 149 -8.99 -34.05 10.29
C GLU A 149 -8.84 -34.62 11.71
N TYR A 150 -9.75 -34.29 12.63
CA TYR A 150 -9.80 -34.88 13.97
C TYR A 150 -11.23 -35.31 14.33
N ASP A 151 -11.74 -36.35 13.68
CA ASP A 151 -12.85 -37.16 14.24
C ASP A 151 -12.91 -38.60 13.66
N GLU A 152 -11.77 -39.24 13.41
CA GLU A 152 -11.72 -40.71 13.22
C GLU A 152 -10.64 -41.36 14.10
N ALA A 153 -10.97 -41.52 15.39
CA ALA A 153 -10.53 -42.67 16.21
C ALA A 153 -11.32 -42.68 17.54
N ALA A 154 -12.63 -42.96 17.45
CA ALA A 154 -13.44 -43.40 18.57
C ALA A 154 -13.59 -44.93 18.55
#